data_AF-V9IL44-F1
#
_entry.id   AF-V9IL44-F1
#
_cell.length_a   1.000
_cell.length_b   1.000
_cell.length_c   1.000
_cell.angle_alpha   90.00
_cell.angle_beta   90.00
_cell.angle_gamma   90.00
#
_symmetry.space_group_name_H-M   'P 1'
#
loop_
_entity.id
_entity.type
_entity.pdbx_description
1 polymer ?
#
loop_
_entity_poly.entity_id
_entity_poly.type
_entity_poly.pdbx_seq_one_letter_code
_entity_poly.pdbx_strand_id
1 'polypeptide(L)'
;MSTWTEQQGFPVVRVQHRQEGTDRILSLSQEKFLADGSTDTGNNSWIIPISISTSKNPEECVLKDLLDEKTKEFRVKDVPEDHWVKINPGTIGFYRIHYSPEALSLLLPAVKDHALPPLDRLGLLDDLFAMVQAGHASTIEVLQLMQAFQHEDNFTVWSSIVNSLGKIGVLVSHLDFEDSFKAFGRNLMRDITNKLGWDPKPNESHLDTLLRSLVLGRMAALNDEDTIQEAKKRFELHVSGTTLLAADLRSPVYRAVLSVGDTDTYETMLRLYREADLHEEKDRILRALGAIKDETLLAKVLNFAMSDEVRAQDTVFAIMSVAMTYKGRVMAWDFFKENWKTLLDRYGGGFLISRLVKFTTENFVTEERAKDVEEFFKDHPTPGTERTVQQSVESIRLNAAWLARDKDSIKEYLITHV
;
A
#
# COMPACT_ATOMS: atom_id res chain seq x y z
N MET A 1 -9.88 12.33 -28.06
CA MET A 1 -10.26 11.18 -27.20
C MET A 1 -9.85 9.84 -27.76
N SER A 2 -9.77 9.63 -29.09
CA SER A 2 -9.34 8.35 -29.68
C SER A 2 -8.05 7.79 -29.09
N THR A 3 -7.03 8.64 -28.88
CA THR A 3 -5.76 8.27 -28.23
C THR A 3 -5.90 7.74 -26.79
N TRP A 4 -7.02 7.98 -26.12
CA TRP A 4 -7.29 7.50 -24.77
C TRP A 4 -8.23 6.30 -24.71
N THR A 5 -9.09 6.12 -25.73
CA THR A 5 -10.15 5.10 -25.72
C THR A 5 -9.88 3.91 -26.63
N GLU A 6 -9.01 4.07 -27.64
CA GLU A 6 -8.77 3.04 -28.68
C GLU A 6 -7.44 2.30 -28.51
N GLN A 7 -6.65 2.66 -27.50
CA GLN A 7 -5.40 1.96 -27.16
C GLN A 7 -5.35 1.62 -25.67
N GLN A 8 -4.80 0.44 -25.36
CA GLN A 8 -4.69 -0.04 -23.99
C GLN A 8 -3.52 0.63 -23.25
N GLY A 9 -3.77 1.01 -22.00
CA GLY A 9 -2.78 1.58 -21.09
C GLY A 9 -2.89 3.09 -20.97
N PHE A 10 -1.88 3.70 -20.36
CA PHE A 10 -1.78 5.14 -20.15
C PHE A 10 -0.30 5.56 -20.16
N PRO A 11 0.00 6.85 -20.36
CA PRO A 11 1.39 7.30 -20.43
C PRO A 11 1.98 7.60 -19.05
N VAL A 12 3.31 7.50 -18.97
CA VAL A 12 4.12 8.25 -18.02
C VAL A 12 4.75 9.44 -18.74
N VAL A 13 4.75 10.60 -18.08
CA VAL A 13 5.39 11.84 -18.52
C VAL A 13 6.68 12.03 -17.75
N ARG A 14 7.82 11.95 -18.44
CA ARG A 14 9.14 12.21 -17.86
C ARG A 14 9.44 13.71 -17.90
N VAL A 15 10.00 14.21 -16.80
CA VAL A 15 10.22 15.64 -16.59
C VAL A 15 11.70 15.90 -16.47
N GLN A 16 12.24 16.64 -17.43
CA GLN A 16 13.55 17.28 -17.32
C GLN A 16 13.35 18.79 -17.31
N HIS A 17 14.28 19.52 -16.72
CA HIS A 17 14.20 20.96 -16.72
C HIS A 17 15.57 21.62 -16.89
N ARG A 18 15.54 22.90 -17.29
CA ARG A 18 16.69 23.80 -17.23
C ARG A 18 16.22 25.22 -16.92
N GLN A 19 17.09 26.02 -16.33
CA GLN A 19 16.84 27.44 -16.09
C GLN A 19 17.18 28.25 -17.35
N GLU A 20 16.34 29.21 -17.71
CA GLU A 20 16.60 30.20 -18.78
C GLU A 20 16.22 31.60 -18.28
N GLY A 21 17.21 32.34 -17.76
CA GLY A 21 16.95 33.60 -17.08
C GLY A 21 16.11 33.38 -15.81
N THR A 22 14.98 34.09 -15.71
CA THR A 22 14.00 33.92 -14.61
C THR A 22 13.00 32.81 -14.86
N ASP A 23 13.03 32.17 -16.04
CA ASP A 23 12.04 31.18 -16.46
C ASP A 23 12.58 29.76 -16.31
N ARG A 24 11.67 28.82 -16.09
CA ARG A 24 11.95 27.38 -16.10
C ARG A 24 11.48 26.78 -17.42
N ILE A 25 12.38 26.12 -18.15
CA ILE A 25 12.02 25.33 -19.33
C ILE A 25 11.90 23.88 -18.92
N LEU A 26 10.70 23.31 -19.08
CA LEU A 26 10.44 21.89 -18.85
C LEU A 26 10.47 21.17 -20.20
N SER A 27 11.33 20.17 -20.35
CA SER A 27 11.26 19.22 -21.45
C SER A 27 10.46 18.02 -20.98
N LEU A 28 9.25 17.86 -21.50
CA LEU A 28 8.35 16.77 -21.14
C LEU A 28 8.34 15.74 -22.27
N SER A 29 8.62 14.48 -21.94
CA SER A 29 8.48 13.37 -22.88
C SER A 29 7.48 12.33 -22.39
N GLN A 30 6.80 11.67 -23.33
CA GLN A 30 5.79 10.65 -23.02
C GLN A 30 6.16 9.28 -23.57
N GLU A 31 5.84 8.26 -22.79
CA GLU A 31 5.91 6.85 -23.17
C GLU A 31 4.80 6.07 -22.47
N LYS A 32 4.42 4.91 -23.00
CA LYS A 32 3.47 4.03 -22.32
C LYS A 32 4.07 3.53 -21.01
N PHE A 33 3.33 3.67 -19.91
CA PHE A 33 3.75 3.09 -18.64
C PHE A 33 3.50 1.57 -18.66
N LEU A 34 4.57 0.81 -18.43
CA LEU A 34 4.53 -0.66 -18.32
C LEU A 34 5.05 -1.04 -16.93
N ALA A 35 4.25 -1.81 -16.19
CA ALA A 35 4.53 -2.14 -14.79
C ALA A 35 5.76 -3.06 -14.63
N ASP A 36 6.15 -3.76 -15.69
CA ASP A 36 7.36 -4.59 -15.76
C ASP A 36 8.62 -3.81 -16.15
N GLY A 37 8.50 -2.50 -16.39
CA GLY A 37 9.60 -1.64 -16.80
C GLY A 37 10.09 -1.89 -18.23
N SER A 38 9.40 -2.74 -19.01
CA SER A 38 9.75 -2.98 -20.40
C SER A 38 9.48 -1.75 -21.27
N THR A 39 10.10 -1.72 -22.45
CA THR A 39 9.92 -0.61 -23.39
C THR A 39 8.70 -0.84 -24.28
N ASP A 40 7.95 0.23 -24.53
CA ASP A 40 6.84 0.18 -25.48
C ASP A 40 7.30 -0.15 -26.91
N THR A 41 6.81 -1.27 -27.45
CA THR A 41 7.06 -1.68 -28.84
C THR A 41 6.00 -1.18 -29.82
N GLY A 42 4.86 -0.67 -29.31
CA GLY A 42 3.71 -0.23 -30.10
C GLY A 42 3.77 1.21 -30.60
N ASN A 43 4.82 1.96 -30.26
CA ASN A 43 4.95 3.40 -30.51
C ASN A 43 3.70 4.20 -30.07
N ASN A 44 3.08 3.82 -28.94
CA ASN A 44 1.87 4.45 -28.44
C ASN A 44 2.13 5.93 -28.08
N SER A 45 1.19 6.80 -28.42
CA SER A 45 1.25 8.22 -28.09
C SER A 45 -0.13 8.73 -27.71
N TRP A 46 -0.17 9.65 -26.76
CA TRP A 46 -1.38 10.29 -26.27
C TRP A 46 -1.34 11.79 -26.58
N ILE A 47 -2.52 12.39 -26.70
CA ILE A 47 -2.65 13.85 -26.64
C ILE A 47 -2.97 14.15 -25.19
N ILE A 48 -1.96 14.59 -24.45
CA ILE A 48 -2.03 14.72 -22.99
C ILE A 48 -2.28 16.19 -22.62
N PRO A 49 -3.39 16.51 -21.93
CA PRO A 49 -3.57 17.85 -21.36
C PRO A 49 -2.61 18.04 -20.18
N ILE A 50 -1.59 18.86 -20.40
CA ILE A 50 -0.62 19.24 -19.38
C ILE A 50 -1.16 20.48 -18.65
N SER A 51 -1.12 20.40 -17.32
CA SER A 51 -1.39 21.51 -16.42
C SER A 51 -0.25 21.63 -15.43
N ILE A 52 0.12 22.87 -15.08
CA ILE A 52 1.27 23.15 -14.23
C ILE A 52 0.87 24.16 -13.15
N SER A 53 1.30 23.92 -11.91
CA SER A 53 1.37 24.89 -10.81
C SER A 53 2.81 25.07 -10.34
N THR A 54 3.08 26.14 -9.59
CA THR A 54 4.41 26.49 -9.09
C THR A 54 4.37 26.85 -7.62
N SER A 55 5.54 26.93 -6.99
CA SER A 55 5.67 27.38 -5.60
C SER A 55 5.04 28.73 -5.28
N LYS A 56 4.95 29.65 -6.25
CA LYS A 56 4.29 30.95 -6.07
C LYS A 56 2.76 30.82 -6.02
N ASN A 57 2.21 29.91 -6.82
CA ASN A 57 0.77 29.72 -7.00
C ASN A 57 0.45 28.21 -6.88
N PRO A 58 0.57 27.61 -5.69
CA PRO A 58 0.53 26.16 -5.51
C PRO A 58 -0.82 25.53 -5.88
N GLU A 59 -1.92 26.25 -5.67
CA GLU A 59 -3.29 25.78 -5.93
C GLU A 59 -3.85 26.24 -7.28
N GLU A 60 -3.12 27.09 -8.01
CA GLU A 60 -3.58 27.63 -9.28
C GLU A 60 -2.79 27.07 -10.46
N CYS A 61 -3.50 26.79 -11.54
CA CYS A 61 -2.85 26.36 -12.76
C CYS A 61 -2.31 27.58 -13.51
N VAL A 62 -0.98 27.72 -13.54
CA VAL A 62 -0.28 28.84 -14.20
C VAL A 62 -0.02 28.61 -15.69
N LEU A 63 -0.03 27.35 -16.13
CA LEU A 63 0.12 26.97 -17.54
C LEU A 63 -0.75 25.76 -17.88
N LYS A 64 -1.50 25.85 -18.99
CA LYS A 64 -2.21 24.73 -19.61
C LYS A 64 -1.87 24.67 -21.08
N ASP A 65 -1.41 23.52 -21.55
CA ASP A 65 -1.14 23.25 -22.97
C ASP A 65 -1.16 21.73 -23.22
N LEU A 66 -1.10 21.30 -24.47
CA LEU A 66 -1.09 19.89 -24.87
C LEU A 66 0.34 19.38 -25.06
N LEU A 67 0.61 18.18 -24.56
CA LEU A 67 1.70 17.34 -25.04
C LEU A 67 1.11 16.40 -26.11
N ASP A 68 1.16 16.86 -27.35
CA ASP A 68 0.65 16.20 -28.56
C ASP A 68 1.75 15.54 -29.41
N GLU A 69 3.01 15.72 -28.99
CA GLU A 69 4.20 15.08 -29.54
C GLU A 69 4.86 14.15 -28.50
N LYS A 70 5.83 13.34 -28.94
CA LYS A 70 6.60 12.47 -28.04
C LYS A 70 7.39 13.25 -27.00
N THR A 71 7.90 14.42 -27.38
CA THR A 71 8.62 15.35 -26.51
C THR A 71 8.23 16.77 -26.89
N LYS A 72 7.95 17.62 -25.89
CA LYS A 72 7.66 19.04 -26.10
C LYS A 72 8.20 19.88 -24.95
N GLU A 73 8.66 21.08 -25.24
CA GLU A 73 9.12 22.03 -24.23
C GLU A 73 8.00 22.98 -23.78
N PHE A 74 7.97 23.26 -22.48
CA PHE A 74 7.03 24.18 -21.85
C PHE A 74 7.83 25.23 -21.07
N ARG A 75 7.62 26.51 -21.40
CA ARG A 75 8.24 27.64 -20.69
C ARG A 75 7.33 28.13 -19.58
N VAL A 76 7.76 27.95 -18.33
CA VAL A 76 7.07 28.45 -17.14
C VAL A 76 7.78 29.72 -16.67
N LYS A 77 7.07 30.84 -16.71
CA LYS A 77 7.65 32.17 -16.43
C LYS A 77 7.86 32.38 -14.95
N ASP A 78 8.89 33.16 -14.61
CA ASP A 78 9.14 33.65 -13.25
C ASP A 78 9.25 32.54 -12.19
N VAL A 79 9.97 31.46 -12.52
CA VAL A 79 10.28 30.34 -11.62
C VAL A 79 11.81 30.28 -11.42
N PRO A 80 12.32 30.78 -10.28
CA PRO A 80 13.73 30.69 -9.92
C PRO A 80 14.24 29.24 -9.81
N GLU A 81 15.58 29.07 -9.78
CA GLU A 81 16.23 27.76 -9.82
C GLU A 81 15.88 26.85 -8.61
N ASP A 82 15.72 27.45 -7.43
CA ASP A 82 15.38 26.79 -6.17
C ASP A 82 13.87 26.58 -5.96
N HIS A 83 13.03 27.01 -6.91
CA HIS A 83 11.59 26.89 -6.85
C HIS A 83 11.08 25.63 -7.55
N TRP A 84 10.12 24.94 -6.92
CA TRP A 84 9.52 23.74 -7.48
C TRP A 84 8.42 24.04 -8.51
N VAL A 85 8.21 23.06 -9.39
CA VAL A 85 7.13 23.05 -10.39
C VAL A 85 6.38 21.73 -10.27
N LYS A 86 5.05 21.79 -10.15
CA LYS A 86 4.18 20.61 -10.08
C LYS A 86 3.39 20.49 -11.38
N ILE A 87 3.62 19.40 -12.10
CA ILE A 87 2.80 19.00 -13.24
C ILE A 87 1.60 18.19 -12.73
N ASN A 88 0.47 18.29 -13.43
CA ASN A 88 -0.80 17.67 -13.09
C ASN A 88 -1.28 18.04 -11.66
N PRO A 89 -1.43 19.33 -11.32
CA PRO A 89 -1.95 19.76 -10.03
C PRO A 89 -3.30 19.08 -9.73
N GLY A 90 -3.44 18.55 -8.52
CA GLY A 90 -4.60 17.79 -8.08
C GLY A 90 -4.70 16.35 -8.61
N THR A 91 -3.72 15.87 -9.39
CA THR A 91 -3.69 14.52 -9.97
C THR A 91 -4.94 14.24 -10.84
N ILE A 92 -5.33 15.22 -11.66
CA ILE A 92 -6.56 15.17 -12.47
C ILE A 92 -6.38 14.37 -13.75
N GLY A 93 -5.24 14.56 -14.42
CA GLY A 93 -4.90 13.89 -15.67
C GLY A 93 -4.60 12.41 -15.44
N PHE A 94 -5.07 11.54 -16.35
CA PHE A 94 -4.88 10.10 -16.29
C PHE A 94 -3.51 9.67 -16.84
N TYR A 95 -2.44 10.13 -16.20
CA TYR A 95 -1.06 9.80 -16.54
C TYR A 95 -0.18 9.90 -15.30
N ARG A 96 0.93 9.18 -15.30
CA ARG A 96 1.94 9.26 -14.24
C ARG A 96 2.99 10.31 -14.56
N ILE A 97 3.65 10.85 -13.56
CA ILE A 97 4.76 11.78 -13.72
C ILE A 97 6.03 11.18 -13.14
N HIS A 98 7.11 11.23 -13.92
CA HIS A 98 8.44 10.86 -13.46
C HIS A 98 9.35 12.09 -13.48
N TYR A 99 9.55 12.68 -12.31
CA TYR A 99 10.51 13.75 -12.11
C TYR A 99 11.93 13.21 -12.11
N SER A 100 12.89 13.94 -12.70
CA SER A 100 14.31 13.65 -12.47
C SER A 100 14.65 13.82 -10.98
N PRO A 101 15.73 13.19 -10.46
CA PRO A 101 16.14 13.34 -9.06
C PRO A 101 16.32 14.80 -8.64
N GLU A 102 16.85 15.64 -9.53
CA GLU A 102 17.02 17.09 -9.29
C GLU A 102 15.67 17.79 -9.14
N ALA A 103 14.71 17.50 -10.03
CA ALA A 103 13.37 18.07 -9.96
C ALA A 103 12.58 17.58 -8.74
N LEU A 104 12.71 16.30 -8.39
CA LEU A 104 12.10 15.72 -7.19
C LEU A 104 12.64 16.38 -5.91
N SER A 105 13.95 16.65 -5.86
CA SER A 105 14.59 17.25 -4.68
C SER A 105 14.01 18.64 -4.32
N LEU A 106 13.60 19.42 -5.33
CA LEU A 106 12.95 20.73 -5.14
C LEU A 106 11.54 20.61 -4.53
N LEU A 107 10.85 19.47 -4.73
CA LEU A 107 9.51 19.23 -4.21
C LEU A 107 9.52 18.77 -2.74
N LEU A 108 10.63 18.19 -2.25
CA LEU A 108 10.70 17.63 -0.88
C LEU A 108 10.41 18.65 0.23
N PRO A 109 10.98 19.88 0.23
CA PRO A 109 10.62 20.89 1.22
C PRO A 109 9.13 21.25 1.18
N ALA A 110 8.53 21.29 -0.01
CA ALA A 110 7.14 21.63 -0.19
C ALA A 110 6.17 20.54 0.28
N VAL A 111 6.61 19.27 0.26
CA VAL A 111 5.92 18.17 0.95
C VAL A 111 6.00 18.39 2.46
N LYS A 112 7.20 18.63 2.99
CA LYS A 112 7.46 18.76 4.43
C LYS A 112 6.71 19.92 5.08
N ASP A 113 6.69 21.08 4.43
CA ASP A 113 6.08 22.30 4.97
C ASP A 113 4.61 22.47 4.53
N HIS A 114 4.02 21.44 3.92
CA HIS A 114 2.66 21.42 3.39
C HIS A 114 2.34 22.50 2.33
N ALA A 115 3.37 23.06 1.68
CA ALA A 115 3.19 24.03 0.59
C ALA A 115 2.61 23.40 -0.68
N LEU A 116 2.84 22.11 -0.92
CA LEU A 116 2.13 21.34 -1.93
C LEU A 116 0.75 20.91 -1.40
N PRO A 117 -0.34 21.05 -2.17
CA PRO A 117 -1.67 20.59 -1.75
C PRO A 117 -1.73 19.07 -1.48
N PRO A 118 -2.63 18.57 -0.61
CA PRO A 118 -2.67 17.16 -0.22
C PRO A 118 -2.75 16.17 -1.40
N LEU A 119 -3.58 16.45 -2.41
CA LEU A 119 -3.71 15.58 -3.59
C LEU A 119 -2.44 15.55 -4.45
N ASP A 120 -1.64 16.61 -4.42
CA ASP A 120 -0.36 16.68 -5.13
C ASP A 120 0.73 15.93 -4.38
N ARG A 121 0.74 15.99 -3.05
CA ARG A 121 1.66 15.18 -2.23
C ARG A 121 1.34 13.69 -2.40
N LEU A 122 0.05 13.32 -2.37
CA LEU A 122 -0.40 11.95 -2.66
C LEU A 122 0.05 11.48 -4.04
N GLY A 123 -0.24 12.28 -5.08
CA GLY A 123 0.10 11.94 -6.46
C GLY A 123 1.60 11.77 -6.67
N LEU A 124 2.42 12.63 -6.04
CA LEU A 124 3.88 12.53 -6.07
C LEU A 124 4.37 11.19 -5.50
N LEU A 125 3.82 10.76 -4.36
CA LEU A 125 4.16 9.47 -3.76
C LEU A 125 3.69 8.30 -4.62
N ASP A 126 2.44 8.31 -5.10
CA ASP A 126 1.89 7.22 -5.91
C ASP A 126 2.68 7.03 -7.22
N ASP A 127 3.01 8.12 -7.88
CA ASP A 127 3.78 8.10 -9.12
C ASP A 127 5.22 7.61 -8.91
N LEU A 128 5.94 8.19 -7.94
CA LEU A 128 7.31 7.77 -7.64
C LEU A 128 7.34 6.29 -7.22
N PHE A 129 6.38 5.86 -6.41
CA PHE A 129 6.27 4.47 -5.99
C PHE A 129 6.01 3.54 -7.18
N ALA A 130 5.16 3.94 -8.13
CA ALA A 130 4.96 3.18 -9.37
C ALA A 130 6.24 3.12 -10.23
N MET A 131 7.05 4.18 -10.28
CA MET A 131 8.36 4.16 -10.95
C MET A 131 9.32 3.18 -10.28
N VAL A 132 9.30 3.08 -8.95
CA VAL A 132 10.09 2.07 -8.22
C VAL A 132 9.63 0.65 -8.56
N GLN A 133 8.32 0.39 -8.56
CA GLN A 133 7.81 -0.94 -8.91
C GLN A 133 8.19 -1.34 -10.34
N ALA A 134 8.15 -0.39 -11.28
CA ALA A 134 8.57 -0.59 -12.67
C ALA A 134 10.10 -0.57 -12.88
N GLY A 135 10.90 -0.27 -11.85
CA GLY A 135 12.36 -0.20 -11.95
C GLY A 135 12.91 1.01 -12.70
N HIS A 136 12.13 2.09 -12.77
CA HIS A 136 12.55 3.39 -13.28
C HIS A 136 13.09 4.33 -12.19
N ALA A 137 12.92 3.98 -10.92
CA ALA A 137 13.43 4.72 -9.76
C ALA A 137 13.90 3.75 -8.66
N SER A 138 14.69 4.24 -7.71
CA SER A 138 15.16 3.45 -6.56
C SER A 138 14.16 3.51 -5.40
N THR A 139 14.02 2.40 -4.66
CA THR A 139 13.27 2.42 -3.37
C THR A 139 13.80 3.48 -2.41
N ILE A 140 15.08 3.86 -2.50
CA ILE A 140 15.67 4.90 -1.65
C ILE A 140 14.99 6.26 -1.87
N GLU A 141 14.67 6.61 -3.12
CA GLU A 141 13.99 7.87 -3.44
C GLU A 141 12.61 7.93 -2.77
N VAL A 142 11.89 6.81 -2.74
CA VAL A 142 10.61 6.70 -2.01
C VAL A 142 10.82 6.82 -0.50
N LEU A 143 11.85 6.19 0.07
CA LEU A 143 12.11 6.29 1.52
C LEU A 143 12.50 7.72 1.93
N GLN A 144 13.25 8.43 1.09
CA GLN A 144 13.58 9.85 1.28
C GLN A 144 12.33 10.73 1.17
N LEU A 145 11.48 10.49 0.16
CA LEU A 145 10.20 11.19 0.03
C LEU A 145 9.30 10.92 1.25
N MET A 146 9.25 9.68 1.73
CA MET A 146 8.53 9.32 2.96
C MET A 146 9.01 10.10 4.18
N GLN A 147 10.31 10.35 4.33
CA GLN A 147 10.81 11.18 5.44
C GLN A 147 10.30 12.63 5.37
N ALA A 148 10.09 13.19 4.18
CA ALA A 148 9.48 14.50 4.03
C ALA A 148 8.02 14.53 4.54
N PHE A 149 7.33 13.39 4.60
CA PHE A 149 5.98 13.26 5.13
C PHE A 149 5.89 13.17 6.66
N GLN A 150 7.00 13.32 7.41
CA GLN A 150 6.98 13.19 8.88
C GLN A 150 5.93 14.07 9.57
N HIS A 151 5.61 15.25 9.01
CA HIS A 151 4.63 16.19 9.57
C HIS A 151 3.24 16.11 8.91
N GLU A 152 3.02 15.14 8.02
CA GLU A 152 1.75 14.95 7.31
C GLU A 152 0.59 14.71 8.29
N ASP A 153 -0.57 15.26 7.98
CA ASP A 153 -1.78 15.13 8.79
C ASP A 153 -3.05 14.84 7.98
N ASN A 154 -2.95 14.72 6.66
CA ASN A 154 -4.05 14.39 5.80
C ASN A 154 -4.29 12.87 5.72
N PHE A 155 -5.53 12.44 6.02
CA PHE A 155 -5.94 11.04 5.98
C PHE A 155 -5.68 10.36 4.64
N THR A 156 -6.00 11.02 3.53
CA THR A 156 -5.87 10.44 2.19
C THR A 156 -4.41 10.24 1.82
N VAL A 157 -3.54 11.18 2.18
CA VAL A 157 -2.09 11.06 1.97
C VAL A 157 -1.52 9.93 2.83
N TRP A 158 -1.87 9.86 4.12
CA TRP A 158 -1.44 8.76 4.99
C TRP A 158 -1.92 7.40 4.51
N SER A 159 -3.11 7.32 3.92
CA SER A 159 -3.59 6.07 3.30
C SER A 159 -2.65 5.61 2.19
N SER A 160 -2.13 6.53 1.37
CA SER A 160 -1.12 6.23 0.35
C SER A 160 0.22 5.81 0.98
N ILE A 161 0.71 6.54 1.98
CA ILE A 161 1.95 6.22 2.70
C ILE A 161 1.90 4.82 3.32
N VAL A 162 0.82 4.50 4.03
CA VAL A 162 0.65 3.19 4.69
C VAL A 162 0.56 2.06 3.66
N ASN A 163 -0.08 2.29 2.51
CA ASN A 163 -0.13 1.31 1.42
C ASN A 163 1.26 1.04 0.84
N SER A 164 2.03 2.08 0.56
CA SER A 164 3.41 1.96 0.06
C SER A 164 4.34 1.28 1.08
N LEU A 165 4.24 1.64 2.36
CA LEU A 165 4.93 0.93 3.45
C LEU A 165 4.48 -0.54 3.55
N GLY A 166 3.20 -0.83 3.31
CA GLY A 166 2.68 -2.20 3.29
C GLY A 166 3.37 -3.05 2.23
N LYS A 167 3.47 -2.53 1.00
CA LYS A 167 4.13 -3.20 -0.12
C LYS A 167 5.63 -3.40 0.10
N ILE A 168 6.35 -2.39 0.60
CA ILE A 168 7.77 -2.56 0.97
C ILE A 168 7.91 -3.59 2.09
N GLY A 169 7.02 -3.57 3.08
CA GLY A 169 6.95 -4.57 4.14
C GLY A 169 6.79 -6.00 3.62
N VAL A 170 5.95 -6.21 2.61
CA VAL A 170 5.78 -7.52 1.95
C VAL A 170 7.13 -8.04 1.43
N LEU A 171 7.93 -7.18 0.80
CA LEU A 171 9.25 -7.53 0.28
C LEU A 171 10.23 -7.90 1.40
N VAL A 172 10.29 -7.13 2.48
CA VAL A 172 11.37 -7.22 3.48
C VAL A 172 11.05 -8.08 4.70
N SER A 173 9.78 -8.48 4.88
CA SER A 173 9.27 -9.23 6.06
C SER A 173 9.89 -10.61 6.33
N HIS A 174 10.83 -11.06 5.51
CA HIS A 174 11.54 -12.33 5.67
C HIS A 174 13.07 -12.14 5.71
N LEU A 175 13.53 -10.89 5.79
CA LEU A 175 14.93 -10.51 5.73
C LEU A 175 15.43 -10.11 7.11
N ASP A 176 16.75 -10.17 7.29
CA ASP A 176 17.44 -9.89 8.56
C ASP A 176 17.32 -8.43 9.04
N PHE A 177 16.91 -7.52 8.16
CA PHE A 177 16.70 -6.09 8.47
C PHE A 177 15.22 -5.68 8.58
N GLU A 178 14.29 -6.65 8.70
CA GLU A 178 12.86 -6.35 8.87
C GLU A 178 12.60 -5.39 10.04
N ASP A 179 13.29 -5.56 11.17
CA ASP A 179 13.09 -4.72 12.35
C ASP A 179 13.58 -3.29 12.14
N SER A 180 14.63 -3.07 11.35
CA SER A 180 15.05 -1.72 10.92
C SER A 180 13.99 -1.07 10.04
N PHE A 181 13.35 -1.83 9.13
CA PHE A 181 12.20 -1.32 8.37
C PHE A 181 11.01 -0.96 9.27
N LYS A 182 10.71 -1.79 10.28
CA LYS A 182 9.65 -1.48 11.24
C LYS A 182 9.97 -0.23 12.05
N ALA A 183 11.21 -0.08 12.50
CA ALA A 183 11.67 1.10 13.22
C ALA A 183 11.55 2.38 12.36
N PHE A 184 11.88 2.32 11.06
CA PHE A 184 11.66 3.43 10.12
C PHE A 184 10.18 3.86 10.11
N GLY A 185 9.28 2.90 9.92
CA GLY A 185 7.84 3.19 9.89
C GLY A 185 7.31 3.76 11.20
N ARG A 186 7.78 3.26 12.35
CA ARG A 186 7.42 3.81 13.67
C ARG A 186 7.91 5.24 13.83
N ASN A 187 9.14 5.53 13.42
CA ASN A 187 9.71 6.88 13.46
C ASN A 187 8.90 7.85 12.58
N LEU A 188 8.54 7.41 11.38
CA LEU A 188 7.76 8.21 10.43
C LEU A 188 6.38 8.60 10.96
N MET A 189 5.67 7.70 11.65
CA MET A 189 4.30 7.95 12.15
C MET A 189 4.23 8.46 13.58
N ARG A 190 5.37 8.64 14.26
CA ARG A 190 5.41 8.98 15.69
C ARG A 190 4.67 10.28 15.99
N ASP A 191 4.93 11.32 15.19
CA ASP A 191 4.37 12.66 15.42
C ASP A 191 2.86 12.67 15.24
N ILE A 192 2.35 12.04 14.16
CA ILE A 192 0.91 11.97 13.92
C ILE A 192 0.19 11.09 14.95
N THR A 193 0.81 9.98 15.38
CA THR A 193 0.25 9.10 16.41
C THR A 193 0.13 9.84 17.74
N ASN A 194 1.17 10.59 18.14
CA ASN A 194 1.15 11.43 19.35
C ASN A 194 0.14 12.59 19.23
N LYS A 195 0.04 13.20 18.04
CA LYS A 195 -0.93 14.27 17.76
C LYS A 195 -2.36 13.78 17.87
N LEU A 196 -2.69 12.56 17.45
CA LEU A 196 -4.06 12.05 17.48
C LEU A 196 -4.45 11.43 18.81
N GLY A 197 -3.54 10.67 19.43
CA GLY A 197 -3.80 9.89 20.63
C GLY A 197 -4.88 8.82 20.43
N TRP A 198 -5.28 8.17 21.52
CA TRP A 198 -6.30 7.11 21.51
C TRP A 198 -7.73 7.63 21.61
N ASP A 199 -7.91 8.77 22.26
CA ASP A 199 -9.23 9.29 22.59
C ASP A 199 -9.60 10.46 21.65
N PRO A 200 -10.88 10.57 21.26
CA PRO A 200 -11.37 11.70 20.48
C PRO A 200 -11.08 13.04 21.15
N LYS A 201 -10.65 14.03 20.37
CA LYS A 201 -10.41 15.41 20.83
C LYS A 201 -11.61 16.31 20.55
N PRO A 202 -11.82 17.37 21.35
CA PRO A 202 -12.85 18.36 21.04
C PRO A 202 -12.66 18.96 19.65
N ASN A 203 -13.73 19.04 18.86
CA ASN A 203 -13.75 19.55 17.49
C ASN A 203 -12.89 18.77 16.48
N GLU A 204 -12.56 17.50 16.75
CA GLU A 204 -11.91 16.66 15.75
C GLU A 204 -12.82 16.39 14.55
N SER A 205 -12.23 16.33 13.36
CA SER A 205 -12.95 15.98 12.14
C SER A 205 -13.17 14.47 12.05
N HIS A 206 -14.14 14.04 11.25
CA HIS A 206 -14.30 12.61 10.95
C HIS A 206 -13.03 12.00 10.32
N LEU A 207 -12.27 12.79 9.56
CA LEU A 207 -11.01 12.34 8.96
C LEU A 207 -9.93 12.10 10.02
N ASP A 208 -9.93 12.86 11.13
CA ASP A 208 -9.02 12.60 12.25
C ASP A 208 -9.32 11.26 12.93
N THR A 209 -10.61 10.91 13.07
CA THR A 209 -11.03 9.60 13.58
C THR A 209 -10.55 8.46 12.68
N LEU A 210 -10.71 8.59 11.36
CA LEU A 210 -10.22 7.59 10.40
C LEU A 210 -8.70 7.49 10.42
N LEU A 211 -8.01 8.63 10.48
CA LEU A 211 -6.55 8.68 10.52
C LEU A 211 -6.02 8.04 11.81
N ARG A 212 -6.67 8.28 12.96
CA ARG A 212 -6.33 7.63 14.23
C ARG A 212 -6.36 6.11 14.11
N SER A 213 -7.46 5.56 13.60
CA SER A 213 -7.59 4.12 13.43
C SER A 213 -6.52 3.56 12.48
N LEU A 214 -6.25 4.27 11.38
CA LEU A 214 -5.21 3.90 10.41
C LEU A 214 -3.81 3.87 11.04
N VAL A 215 -3.39 4.94 11.72
CA VAL A 215 -2.04 5.03 12.28
C VAL A 215 -1.84 4.06 13.44
N LEU A 216 -2.80 3.94 14.36
CA LEU A 216 -2.71 2.99 15.48
C LEU A 216 -2.63 1.54 14.99
N GLY A 217 -3.45 1.19 14.00
CA GLY A 217 -3.42 -0.14 13.39
C GLY A 217 -2.08 -0.42 12.71
N ARG A 218 -1.48 0.60 12.08
CA ARG A 218 -0.17 0.45 11.45
C ARG A 218 0.97 0.40 12.48
N MET A 219 0.96 1.23 13.52
CA MET A 219 1.94 1.20 14.62
C MET A 219 1.98 -0.19 15.28
N ALA A 220 0.80 -0.78 15.54
CA ALA A 220 0.70 -2.16 16.02
C ALA A 220 1.32 -3.18 15.04
N ALA A 221 1.02 -3.07 13.74
CA ALA A 221 1.62 -3.95 12.73
C ALA A 221 3.15 -3.78 12.59
N LEU A 222 3.68 -2.64 13.02
CA LEU A 222 5.11 -2.37 13.11
C LEU A 222 5.71 -2.74 14.47
N ASN A 223 5.01 -3.49 15.33
CA ASN A 223 5.48 -3.90 16.66
C ASN A 223 5.83 -2.70 17.56
N ASP A 224 5.05 -1.62 17.52
CA ASP A 224 5.20 -0.53 18.49
C ASP A 224 4.70 -0.95 19.87
N GLU A 225 5.60 -1.00 20.84
CA GLU A 225 5.32 -1.57 22.17
C GLU A 225 4.29 -0.73 22.95
N ASP A 226 4.42 0.59 22.93
CA ASP A 226 3.50 1.50 23.64
C ASP A 226 2.08 1.36 23.09
N THR A 227 1.94 1.30 21.75
CA THR A 227 0.65 1.06 21.08
C THR A 227 0.07 -0.30 21.49
N ILE A 228 0.89 -1.35 21.54
CA ILE A 228 0.44 -2.71 21.90
C ILE A 228 -0.01 -2.77 23.36
N GLN A 229 0.72 -2.17 24.29
CA GLN A 229 0.37 -2.18 25.72
C GLN A 229 -0.92 -1.41 25.98
N GLU A 230 -1.08 -0.26 25.34
CA GLU A 230 -2.26 0.58 25.51
C GLU A 230 -3.50 -0.03 24.80
N ALA A 231 -3.29 -0.81 23.73
CA ALA A 231 -4.31 -1.66 23.12
C ALA A 231 -4.75 -2.81 24.04
N LYS A 232 -3.80 -3.52 24.68
CA LYS A 232 -4.09 -4.61 25.64
C LYS A 232 -4.97 -4.12 26.79
N LYS A 233 -4.59 -3.01 27.42
CA LYS A 233 -5.37 -2.38 28.48
C LYS A 233 -6.81 -2.08 28.05
N ARG A 234 -7.01 -1.48 26.86
CA ARG A 234 -8.36 -1.20 26.35
C ARG A 234 -9.13 -2.47 26.00
N PHE A 235 -8.45 -3.49 25.47
CA PHE A 235 -9.06 -4.77 25.16
C PHE A 235 -9.56 -5.48 26.42
N GLU A 236 -8.77 -5.51 27.50
CA GLU A 236 -9.18 -6.08 28.79
C GLU A 236 -10.42 -5.37 29.37
N LEU A 237 -10.44 -4.03 29.31
CA LEU A 237 -11.60 -3.23 29.73
C LEU A 237 -12.84 -3.50 28.86
N HIS A 238 -12.63 -3.74 27.56
CA HIS A 238 -13.71 -4.09 26.63
C HIS A 238 -14.28 -5.46 26.91
N VAL A 239 -13.43 -6.47 27.06
CA VAL A 239 -13.81 -7.86 27.30
C VAL A 239 -14.48 -8.02 28.66
N SER A 240 -14.06 -7.27 29.68
CA SER A 240 -14.71 -7.28 31.00
C SER A 240 -16.05 -6.53 31.03
N GLY A 241 -16.41 -5.81 29.97
CA GLY A 241 -17.59 -4.95 29.94
C GLY A 241 -17.46 -3.65 30.73
N THR A 242 -16.29 -3.37 31.30
CA THR A 242 -16.02 -2.14 32.08
C THR A 242 -16.07 -0.89 31.20
N THR A 243 -15.52 -0.96 30.00
CA THR A 243 -15.53 0.15 29.04
C THR A 243 -15.54 -0.40 27.62
N LEU A 244 -16.58 -0.10 26.86
CA LEU A 244 -16.69 -0.58 25.49
C LEU A 244 -15.73 0.15 24.55
N LEU A 245 -15.05 -0.59 23.68
CA LEU A 245 -14.28 -0.02 22.58
C LEU A 245 -15.21 0.63 21.56
N ALA A 246 -14.86 1.86 21.18
CA ALA A 246 -15.44 2.53 20.04
C ALA A 246 -15.19 1.73 18.76
N ALA A 247 -16.17 1.71 17.85
CA ALA A 247 -16.17 0.80 16.71
C ALA A 247 -14.98 1.01 15.74
N ASP A 248 -14.52 2.26 15.61
CA ASP A 248 -13.35 2.67 14.83
C ASP A 248 -12.03 2.15 15.43
N LEU A 249 -11.96 1.93 16.75
CA LEU A 249 -10.77 1.41 17.44
C LEU A 249 -10.73 -0.11 17.57
N ARG A 250 -11.85 -0.82 17.36
CA ARG A 250 -11.87 -2.29 17.52
C ARG A 250 -10.88 -3.00 16.61
N SER A 251 -10.82 -2.63 15.32
CA SER A 251 -9.89 -3.27 14.39
C SER A 251 -8.41 -3.09 14.77
N PRO A 252 -7.90 -1.86 15.01
CA PRO A 252 -6.52 -1.68 15.42
C PRO A 252 -6.22 -2.34 16.77
N VAL A 253 -7.14 -2.30 17.74
CA VAL A 253 -6.94 -2.93 19.06
C VAL A 253 -6.89 -4.45 18.95
N TYR A 254 -7.83 -5.09 18.24
CA TYR A 254 -7.83 -6.56 18.08
C TYR A 254 -6.56 -7.04 17.40
N ARG A 255 -6.13 -6.36 16.33
CA ARG A 255 -4.89 -6.70 15.63
C ARG A 255 -3.66 -6.51 16.52
N ALA A 256 -3.61 -5.44 17.33
CA ALA A 256 -2.50 -5.19 18.24
C ALA A 256 -2.37 -6.28 19.29
N VAL A 257 -3.48 -6.66 19.95
CA VAL A 257 -3.48 -7.70 20.98
C VAL A 257 -3.12 -9.06 20.38
N LEU A 258 -3.69 -9.40 19.21
CA LEU A 258 -3.38 -10.65 18.51
C LEU A 258 -1.93 -10.71 18.00
N SER A 259 -1.29 -9.57 17.68
CA SER A 259 0.11 -9.53 17.22
C SER A 259 1.14 -10.04 18.23
N VAL A 260 0.75 -10.13 19.50
CA VAL A 260 1.51 -10.68 20.62
C VAL A 260 0.64 -11.66 21.43
N GLY A 261 -0.45 -12.14 20.82
CA GLY A 261 -1.46 -12.96 21.46
C GLY A 261 -1.05 -14.42 21.53
N ASP A 262 -1.51 -15.08 22.58
CA ASP A 262 -1.33 -16.50 22.86
C ASP A 262 -2.65 -17.27 22.70
N THR A 263 -2.69 -18.50 23.23
CA THR A 263 -3.90 -19.34 23.17
C THR A 263 -5.08 -18.68 23.89
N ASP A 264 -4.86 -18.05 25.05
CA ASP A 264 -5.94 -17.40 25.82
C ASP A 264 -6.52 -16.19 25.07
N THR A 265 -5.64 -15.42 24.42
CA THR A 265 -6.05 -14.33 23.53
C THR A 265 -6.88 -14.85 22.36
N TYR A 266 -6.43 -15.92 21.71
CA TYR A 266 -7.15 -16.56 20.60
C TYR A 266 -8.55 -17.04 21.01
N GLU A 267 -8.65 -17.78 22.12
CA GLU A 267 -9.94 -18.28 22.63
C GLU A 267 -10.87 -17.13 23.07
N THR A 268 -10.31 -16.05 23.62
CA THR A 268 -11.08 -14.83 23.93
C THR A 268 -11.67 -14.21 22.67
N MET A 269 -10.91 -14.12 21.57
CA MET A 269 -11.41 -13.61 20.29
C MET A 269 -12.49 -14.52 19.69
N LEU A 270 -12.34 -15.84 19.81
CA LEU A 270 -13.39 -16.78 19.37
C LEU A 270 -14.67 -16.65 20.21
N ARG A 271 -14.55 -16.42 21.52
CA ARG A 271 -15.71 -16.12 22.37
C ARG A 271 -16.42 -14.86 21.88
N LEU A 272 -15.69 -13.77 21.66
CA LEU A 272 -16.27 -12.53 21.12
C LEU A 272 -16.94 -12.75 19.76
N TYR A 273 -16.36 -13.57 18.88
CA TYR A 273 -16.96 -13.90 17.59
C TYR A 273 -18.29 -14.66 17.73
N ARG A 274 -18.36 -15.62 18.67
CA ARG A 274 -19.55 -16.44 18.94
C ARG A 274 -20.67 -15.60 19.58
N GLU A 275 -20.31 -14.70 20.49
CA GLU A 275 -21.23 -13.81 21.21
C GLU A 275 -21.68 -12.60 20.37
N ALA A 276 -20.96 -12.25 19.30
CA ALA A 276 -21.33 -11.11 18.46
C ALA A 276 -22.65 -11.33 17.72
N ASP A 277 -23.59 -10.39 17.87
CA ASP A 277 -24.83 -10.35 17.10
C ASP A 277 -24.61 -9.75 15.70
N LEU A 278 -23.77 -8.72 15.61
CA LEU A 278 -23.51 -7.98 14.36
C LEU A 278 -22.51 -8.73 13.48
N HIS A 279 -22.87 -8.87 12.20
CA HIS A 279 -22.03 -9.55 11.23
C HIS A 279 -20.74 -8.77 10.93
N GLU A 280 -20.81 -7.45 10.95
CA GLU A 280 -19.65 -6.56 10.78
C GLU A 280 -18.61 -6.77 11.89
N GLU A 281 -19.05 -7.09 13.11
CA GLU A 281 -18.13 -7.42 14.21
C GLU A 281 -17.47 -8.78 14.00
N LYS A 282 -18.23 -9.77 13.51
CA LYS A 282 -17.68 -11.08 13.14
C LYS A 282 -16.62 -10.96 12.04
N ASP A 283 -16.91 -10.21 10.97
CA ASP A 283 -15.93 -9.94 9.90
C ASP A 283 -14.67 -9.26 10.46
N ARG A 284 -14.85 -8.24 11.31
CA ARG A 284 -13.73 -7.54 11.96
C ARG A 284 -12.85 -8.50 12.77
N ILE A 285 -13.45 -9.43 13.51
CA ILE A 285 -12.71 -10.44 14.28
C ILE A 285 -11.98 -11.40 13.34
N LEU A 286 -12.66 -11.95 12.33
CA LEU A 286 -12.03 -12.87 11.36
C LEU A 286 -10.82 -12.25 10.67
N ARG A 287 -10.90 -10.97 10.29
CA ARG A 287 -9.78 -10.23 9.69
C ARG A 287 -8.63 -9.96 10.66
N ALA A 288 -8.91 -9.91 11.97
CA ALA A 288 -7.91 -9.64 12.98
C ALA A 288 -7.12 -10.90 13.36
N LEU A 289 -7.75 -12.09 13.31
CA LEU A 289 -7.16 -13.38 13.72
C LEU A 289 -5.81 -13.67 13.05
N GLY A 290 -5.62 -13.32 11.78
CA GLY A 290 -4.36 -13.50 11.07
C GLY A 290 -3.21 -12.60 11.53
N ALA A 291 -3.42 -11.69 12.48
CA ALA A 291 -2.34 -10.92 13.11
C ALA A 291 -1.50 -11.78 14.08
N ILE A 292 -1.98 -12.96 14.48
CA ILE A 292 -1.23 -13.91 15.31
C ILE A 292 0.09 -14.30 14.62
N LYS A 293 1.16 -14.41 15.40
CA LYS A 293 2.49 -14.81 14.90
C LYS A 293 2.79 -16.30 15.10
N ASP A 294 2.16 -16.93 16.08
CA ASP A 294 2.34 -18.36 16.36
C ASP A 294 1.72 -19.22 15.24
N GLU A 295 2.55 -20.07 14.63
CA GLU A 295 2.15 -20.90 13.49
C GLU A 295 1.11 -21.95 13.88
N THR A 296 1.17 -22.48 15.09
CA THR A 296 0.18 -23.47 15.57
C THR A 296 -1.20 -22.83 15.70
N LEU A 297 -1.27 -21.60 16.21
CA LEU A 297 -2.50 -20.83 16.29
C LEU A 297 -2.99 -20.37 14.92
N LEU A 298 -2.11 -19.96 14.00
CA LEU A 298 -2.52 -19.66 12.61
C LEU A 298 -3.14 -20.87 11.90
N ALA A 299 -2.62 -22.07 12.15
CA ALA A 299 -3.25 -23.30 11.65
C ALA A 299 -4.64 -23.52 12.25
N LYS A 300 -4.84 -23.20 13.55
CA LYS A 300 -6.19 -23.21 14.16
C LYS A 300 -7.13 -22.19 13.52
N VAL A 301 -6.63 -20.98 13.17
CA VAL A 301 -7.42 -19.96 12.46
C VAL A 301 -7.89 -20.47 11.10
N LEU A 302 -7.01 -21.11 10.32
CA LEU A 302 -7.37 -21.68 9.01
C LEU A 302 -8.42 -22.80 9.15
N ASN A 303 -8.27 -23.69 10.13
CA ASN A 303 -9.26 -24.73 10.41
C ASN A 303 -10.61 -24.14 10.86
N PHE A 304 -10.58 -23.14 11.75
CA PHE A 304 -11.78 -22.44 12.19
C PHE A 304 -12.51 -21.78 11.01
N ALA A 305 -11.78 -21.18 10.07
CA ALA A 305 -12.35 -20.55 8.87
C ALA A 305 -13.20 -21.51 8.02
N MET A 306 -12.87 -22.81 8.03
CA MET A 306 -13.58 -23.86 7.30
C MET A 306 -14.66 -24.60 8.11
N SER A 307 -14.77 -24.30 9.41
CA SER A 307 -15.76 -24.92 10.29
C SER A 307 -17.19 -24.44 10.01
N ASP A 308 -18.18 -25.17 10.54
CA ASP A 308 -19.59 -24.80 10.43
C ASP A 308 -19.96 -23.53 11.23
N GLU A 309 -19.05 -23.04 12.09
CA GLU A 309 -19.23 -21.79 12.84
C GLU A 309 -19.03 -20.54 11.96
N VAL A 310 -18.31 -20.67 10.84
CA VAL A 310 -18.01 -19.58 9.92
C VAL A 310 -18.86 -19.72 8.67
N ARG A 311 -19.59 -18.66 8.32
CA ARG A 311 -20.42 -18.67 7.11
C ARG A 311 -19.52 -18.84 5.90
N ALA A 312 -19.99 -19.61 4.91
CA ALA A 312 -19.27 -19.84 3.67
C ALA A 312 -18.73 -18.54 3.03
N GLN A 313 -19.52 -17.47 2.98
CA GLN A 313 -19.07 -16.20 2.38
C GLN A 313 -17.96 -15.47 3.18
N ASP A 314 -17.78 -15.79 4.47
CA ASP A 314 -16.84 -15.12 5.38
C ASP A 314 -15.52 -15.88 5.54
N THR A 315 -15.50 -17.18 5.25
CA THR A 315 -14.29 -18.03 5.29
C THR A 315 -13.10 -17.36 4.61
N VAL A 316 -13.35 -16.66 3.50
CA VAL A 316 -12.30 -15.97 2.73
C VAL A 316 -11.56 -14.92 3.56
N PHE A 317 -12.24 -14.24 4.49
CA PHE A 317 -11.63 -13.16 5.26
C PHE A 317 -10.66 -13.67 6.32
N ALA A 318 -10.95 -14.80 6.93
CA ALA A 318 -10.02 -15.46 7.85
C ALA A 318 -8.79 -16.00 7.10
N ILE A 319 -8.97 -16.71 5.98
CA ILE A 319 -7.84 -17.21 5.17
C ILE A 319 -6.96 -16.06 4.68
N MET A 320 -7.58 -15.00 4.14
CA MET A 320 -6.86 -13.80 3.70
C MET A 320 -6.09 -13.13 4.83
N SER A 321 -6.62 -13.11 6.06
CA SER A 321 -5.93 -12.50 7.20
C SER A 321 -4.62 -13.21 7.53
N VAL A 322 -4.58 -14.54 7.41
CA VAL A 322 -3.39 -15.35 7.68
C VAL A 322 -2.31 -15.05 6.63
N ALA A 323 -2.70 -14.77 5.39
CA ALA A 323 -1.79 -14.41 4.30
C ALA A 323 -1.11 -13.02 4.44
N MET A 324 -1.22 -12.33 5.58
CA MET A 324 -0.62 -11.00 5.75
C MET A 324 0.87 -11.02 6.14
N THR A 325 1.37 -12.11 6.72
CA THR A 325 2.80 -12.29 7.09
C THR A 325 3.50 -13.22 6.11
N TYR A 326 4.83 -13.18 5.99
CA TYR A 326 5.55 -14.07 5.05
C TYR A 326 5.25 -15.56 5.33
N LYS A 327 5.38 -15.98 6.59
CA LYS A 327 5.09 -17.35 7.01
C LYS A 327 3.61 -17.69 6.82
N GLY A 328 2.71 -16.81 7.23
CA GLY A 328 1.28 -17.00 7.06
C GLY A 328 0.83 -17.07 5.60
N ARG A 329 1.51 -16.38 4.66
CA ARG A 329 1.29 -16.55 3.21
C ARG A 329 1.58 -17.96 2.74
N VAL A 330 2.71 -18.53 3.16
CA VAL A 330 3.06 -19.92 2.83
C VAL A 330 1.99 -20.87 3.36
N MET A 331 1.62 -20.73 4.63
CA MET A 331 0.58 -21.57 5.25
C MET A 331 -0.79 -21.43 4.57
N ALA A 332 -1.22 -20.20 4.26
CA ALA A 332 -2.50 -19.96 3.61
C ALA A 332 -2.54 -20.51 2.18
N TRP A 333 -1.42 -20.46 1.46
CA TRP A 333 -1.29 -21.06 0.13
C TRP A 333 -1.32 -22.59 0.19
N ASP A 334 -0.57 -23.21 1.10
CA ASP A 334 -0.59 -24.66 1.25
C ASP A 334 -1.99 -25.15 1.68
N PHE A 335 -2.63 -24.46 2.63
CA PHE A 335 -4.01 -24.73 3.02
C PHE A 335 -5.00 -24.57 1.87
N PHE A 336 -4.81 -23.56 1.01
CA PHE A 336 -5.61 -23.37 -0.18
C PHE A 336 -5.47 -24.55 -1.16
N LYS A 337 -4.24 -25.04 -1.39
CA LYS A 337 -3.98 -26.22 -2.24
C LYS A 337 -4.62 -27.49 -1.66
N GLU A 338 -4.47 -27.73 -0.37
CA GLU A 338 -5.04 -28.90 0.33
C GLU A 338 -6.57 -28.92 0.31
N ASN A 339 -7.20 -27.74 0.45
CA ASN A 339 -8.65 -27.59 0.50
C ASN A 339 -9.26 -27.18 -0.85
N TRP A 340 -8.47 -27.24 -1.92
CA TRP A 340 -8.81 -26.70 -3.23
C TRP A 340 -10.18 -27.14 -3.72
N LYS A 341 -10.45 -28.46 -3.67
CA LYS A 341 -11.73 -29.02 -4.13
C LYS A 341 -12.92 -28.41 -3.38
N THR A 342 -12.84 -28.32 -2.06
CA THR A 342 -13.91 -27.74 -1.23
C THR A 342 -14.11 -26.25 -1.52
N LEU A 343 -13.02 -25.50 -1.70
CA LEU A 343 -13.08 -24.07 -2.04
C LEU A 343 -13.67 -23.85 -3.43
N LEU A 344 -13.31 -24.71 -4.39
CA LEU A 344 -13.87 -24.68 -5.74
C LEU A 344 -15.35 -25.04 -5.75
N ASP A 345 -15.77 -26.10 -5.06
CA ASP A 345 -17.17 -26.51 -4.96
C ASP A 345 -18.04 -25.40 -4.33
N ARG A 346 -17.47 -24.62 -3.39
CA ARG A 346 -18.17 -23.56 -2.68
C ARG A 346 -18.23 -22.23 -3.44
N TYR A 347 -17.19 -21.89 -4.21
CA TYR A 347 -17.04 -20.54 -4.80
C TYR A 347 -16.79 -20.52 -6.32
N GLY A 348 -16.70 -21.69 -6.96
CA GLY A 348 -16.40 -21.83 -8.39
C GLY A 348 -17.34 -21.00 -9.26
N GLY A 349 -16.76 -20.33 -10.27
CA GLY A 349 -17.49 -19.41 -11.15
C GLY A 349 -17.87 -18.05 -10.53
N GLY A 350 -17.55 -17.82 -9.26
CA GLY A 350 -17.81 -16.56 -8.54
C GLY A 350 -16.57 -15.69 -8.30
N PHE A 351 -16.78 -14.49 -7.75
CA PHE A 351 -15.69 -13.56 -7.44
C PHE A 351 -14.82 -13.99 -6.24
N LEU A 352 -15.37 -14.78 -5.31
CA LEU A 352 -14.67 -15.17 -4.07
C LEU A 352 -13.48 -16.10 -4.32
N ILE A 353 -13.56 -17.02 -5.29
CA ILE A 353 -12.43 -17.88 -5.63
C ILE A 353 -11.27 -17.06 -6.21
N SER A 354 -11.55 -16.14 -7.15
CA SER A 354 -10.55 -15.20 -7.68
C SER A 354 -9.93 -14.35 -6.57
N ARG A 355 -10.72 -13.92 -5.59
CA ARG A 355 -10.21 -13.18 -4.43
C ARG A 355 -9.25 -14.05 -3.60
N LEU A 356 -9.60 -15.30 -3.31
CA LEU A 356 -8.70 -16.22 -2.60
C LEU A 356 -7.39 -16.42 -3.37
N VAL A 357 -7.46 -16.73 -4.66
CA VAL A 357 -6.28 -16.88 -5.53
C VAL A 357 -5.36 -15.67 -5.39
N LYS A 358 -5.91 -14.47 -5.58
CA LYS A 358 -5.13 -13.23 -5.50
C LYS A 358 -4.41 -13.08 -4.16
N PHE A 359 -5.16 -13.15 -3.06
CA PHE A 359 -4.61 -12.84 -1.73
C PHE A 359 -3.68 -13.93 -1.17
N THR A 360 -3.81 -15.19 -1.59
CA THR A 360 -2.89 -16.26 -1.17
C THR A 360 -1.63 -16.33 -2.02
N THR A 361 -1.56 -15.63 -3.17
CA THR A 361 -0.44 -15.77 -4.11
C THR A 361 0.32 -14.49 -4.45
N GLU A 362 -0.35 -13.35 -4.69
CA GLU A 362 0.25 -12.16 -5.34
C GLU A 362 1.44 -11.55 -4.60
N ASN A 363 1.54 -11.80 -3.29
CA ASN A 363 2.53 -11.20 -2.39
C ASN A 363 3.75 -12.11 -2.15
N PHE A 364 3.91 -13.21 -2.89
CA PHE A 364 5.20 -13.90 -2.95
C PHE A 364 6.24 -13.06 -3.69
N VAL A 365 7.52 -13.39 -3.46
CA VAL A 365 8.66 -12.56 -3.85
C VAL A 365 9.79 -13.38 -4.48
N THR A 366 9.50 -14.60 -4.96
CA THR A 366 10.49 -15.50 -5.56
C THR A 366 9.95 -16.17 -6.82
N GLU A 367 10.84 -16.43 -7.78
CA GLU A 367 10.49 -17.15 -9.02
C GLU A 367 10.01 -18.58 -8.73
N GLU A 368 10.54 -19.23 -7.70
CA GLU A 368 10.07 -20.54 -7.25
C GLU A 368 8.57 -20.53 -6.90
N ARG A 369 8.11 -19.51 -6.19
CA ARG A 369 6.69 -19.35 -5.84
C ARG A 369 5.83 -19.00 -7.05
N ALA A 370 6.36 -18.23 -8.00
CA ALA A 370 5.66 -17.98 -9.26
C ALA A 370 5.39 -19.29 -10.01
N LYS A 371 6.40 -20.17 -10.11
CA LYS A 371 6.29 -21.49 -10.75
C LYS A 371 5.33 -22.42 -10.02
N ASP A 372 5.38 -22.50 -8.69
CA ASP A 372 4.44 -23.31 -7.89
C ASP A 372 2.98 -22.90 -8.15
N VAL A 373 2.70 -21.60 -8.26
CA VAL A 373 1.37 -21.09 -8.60
C VAL A 373 0.99 -21.43 -10.05
N GLU A 374 1.88 -21.24 -11.02
CA GLU A 374 1.63 -21.59 -12.43
C GLU A 374 1.34 -23.09 -12.60
N GLU A 375 2.17 -23.94 -12.02
CA GLU A 375 2.04 -25.41 -12.10
C GLU A 375 0.74 -25.88 -11.44
N PHE A 376 0.40 -25.34 -10.26
CA PHE A 376 -0.85 -25.67 -9.60
C PHE A 376 -2.07 -25.39 -10.47
N PHE A 377 -2.17 -24.19 -11.07
CA PHE A 377 -3.34 -23.82 -11.89
C PHE A 377 -3.31 -24.43 -13.31
N LYS A 378 -2.15 -24.88 -13.79
CA LYS A 378 -2.05 -25.71 -15.00
C LYS A 378 -2.69 -27.09 -14.77
N ASP A 379 -2.45 -27.69 -13.61
CA ASP A 379 -3.00 -28.99 -13.24
C ASP A 379 -4.44 -28.90 -12.71
N HIS A 380 -4.87 -27.71 -12.28
CA HIS A 380 -6.22 -27.43 -11.79
C HIS A 380 -6.88 -26.26 -12.57
N PRO A 381 -7.22 -26.44 -13.86
CA PRO A 381 -7.86 -25.40 -14.65
C PRO A 381 -9.15 -24.90 -13.99
N THR A 382 -9.25 -23.59 -13.80
CA THR A 382 -10.37 -22.96 -13.09
C THR A 382 -10.96 -21.82 -13.92
N PRO A 383 -12.01 -22.11 -14.70
CA PRO A 383 -12.68 -21.12 -15.52
C PRO A 383 -13.10 -19.88 -14.71
N GLY A 384 -12.71 -18.69 -15.18
CA GLY A 384 -13.02 -17.40 -14.57
C GLY A 384 -11.93 -16.85 -13.63
N THR A 385 -10.85 -17.59 -13.40
CA THR A 385 -9.71 -17.14 -12.57
C THR A 385 -8.44 -16.86 -13.38
N GLU A 386 -8.43 -17.18 -14.67
CA GLU A 386 -7.22 -17.19 -15.52
C GLU A 386 -6.49 -15.85 -15.49
N ARG A 387 -7.23 -14.74 -15.62
CA ARG A 387 -6.68 -13.39 -15.53
C ARG A 387 -6.06 -13.13 -14.15
N THR A 388 -6.73 -13.55 -13.08
CA THR A 388 -6.24 -13.34 -11.71
C THR A 388 -4.97 -14.15 -11.46
N VAL A 389 -4.91 -15.39 -11.94
CA VAL A 389 -3.71 -16.24 -11.86
C VAL A 389 -2.56 -15.57 -12.61
N GLN A 390 -2.78 -15.16 -13.88
CA GLN A 390 -1.76 -14.46 -14.68
C GLN A 390 -1.24 -13.20 -13.97
N GLN A 391 -2.14 -12.35 -13.48
CA GLN A 391 -1.77 -11.12 -12.75
C GLN A 391 -1.03 -11.41 -11.45
N SER A 392 -1.40 -12.48 -10.73
CA SER A 392 -0.73 -12.85 -9.49
C SER A 392 0.69 -13.35 -9.77
N VAL A 393 0.86 -14.22 -10.76
CA VAL A 393 2.17 -14.71 -11.20
C VAL A 393 3.06 -13.58 -11.69
N GLU A 394 2.53 -12.66 -12.50
CA GLU A 394 3.23 -11.44 -12.92
C GLU A 394 3.67 -10.63 -11.70
N SER A 395 2.76 -10.39 -10.74
CA SER A 395 3.06 -9.65 -9.51
C SER A 395 4.18 -10.31 -8.69
N ILE A 396 4.19 -11.64 -8.56
CA ILE A 396 5.25 -12.36 -7.85
C ILE A 396 6.61 -12.14 -8.53
N ARG A 397 6.65 -12.21 -9.86
CA ARG A 397 7.89 -11.98 -10.63
C ARG A 397 8.37 -10.53 -10.53
N LEU A 398 7.46 -9.57 -10.58
CA LEU A 398 7.77 -8.16 -10.37
C LEU A 398 8.32 -7.91 -8.96
N ASN A 399 7.72 -8.51 -7.93
CA ASN A 399 8.24 -8.42 -6.57
C ASN A 399 9.62 -9.06 -6.43
N ALA A 400 9.85 -10.21 -7.08
CA ALA A 400 11.16 -10.87 -7.08
C ALA A 400 12.24 -10.00 -7.75
N ALA A 401 11.92 -9.41 -8.91
CA ALA A 401 12.82 -8.51 -9.62
C ALA A 401 13.10 -7.22 -8.82
N TRP A 402 12.07 -6.64 -8.20
CA TRP A 402 12.20 -5.47 -7.35
C TRP A 402 13.09 -5.77 -6.14
N LEU A 403 12.83 -6.87 -5.43
CA LEU A 403 13.65 -7.26 -4.29
C LEU A 403 15.10 -7.50 -4.69
N ALA A 404 15.35 -8.23 -5.79
CA ALA A 404 16.71 -8.49 -6.26
C ALA A 404 17.48 -7.22 -6.61
N ARG A 405 16.79 -6.19 -7.11
CA ARG A 405 17.38 -4.91 -7.49
C ARG A 405 17.72 -4.02 -6.29
N ASP A 406 16.82 -3.92 -5.31
CA ASP A 406 16.88 -2.85 -4.29
C ASP A 406 17.25 -3.35 -2.88
N LYS A 407 17.30 -4.67 -2.64
CA LYS A 407 17.49 -5.26 -1.29
C LYS A 407 18.66 -4.65 -0.51
N ASP A 408 19.85 -4.61 -1.11
CA ASP A 408 21.06 -4.20 -0.40
C ASP A 408 21.06 -2.69 -0.09
N SER A 409 20.61 -1.87 -1.04
CA SER A 409 20.46 -0.43 -0.84
C SER A 409 19.43 -0.13 0.25
N ILE A 410 18.29 -0.83 0.26
CA ILE A 410 17.27 -0.68 1.32
C ILE A 410 17.89 -1.02 2.68
N LYS A 411 18.63 -2.13 2.78
CA LYS A 411 19.30 -2.54 4.01
C LYS A 411 20.26 -1.47 4.51
N GLU A 412 21.14 -0.98 3.64
CA GLU A 412 22.13 0.05 3.98
C GLU A 412 21.46 1.35 4.46
N TYR A 413 20.45 1.82 3.73
CA TYR A 413 19.71 3.03 4.08
C TYR A 413 19.03 2.91 5.45
N LEU A 414 18.33 1.80 5.70
CA LEU A 414 17.61 1.59 6.94
C LEU A 414 18.54 1.40 8.14
N ILE A 415 19.73 0.82 7.98
CA ILE A 415 20.69 0.68 9.08
C ILE A 415 21.34 2.03 9.45
N THR A 416 21.44 2.95 8.50
CA THR A 416 22.14 4.23 8.68
C THR A 416 21.23 5.38 9.12
N HIS A 417 19.92 5.30 8.84
CA HIS A 417 18.97 6.42 9.03
C HIS A 417 17.83 6.13 10.01
N VAL A 418 17.83 4.97 10.68
CA VAL A 418 16.81 4.53 11.64
C VAL A 418 17.45 4.28 12.98
#